data_AF-A0A507F2H6-F1
#
_entry.id   AF-A0A507F2H6-F1
#
_cell.length_a   1.000
_cell.length_b   1.000
_cell.length_c   1.000
_cell.angle_alpha   90.00
_cell.angle_beta   90.00
_cell.angle_gamma   90.00
#
_symmetry.space_group_name_H-M   'P 1'
#
loop_
_entity.id
_entity.type
_entity.pdbx_description
1 polymer ?
#
loop_
_entity_poly.entity_id
_entity_poly.type
_entity_poly.pdbx_seq_one_letter_code
_entity_poly.pdbx_strand_id
1 'polypeptide(L)'
;MPDNVVESVKHLSIGNEHAPDTGTSPTTAPLAAAGRIPQKAQIDKPKKPPKPGSKAAILLKQQQQALKSAPSDTVFIPPIKTFDAETGVLILAFRNSNSLRAALGRPHVDYEGGTLKGPLKGVNFPTEHLAKWAQDPLTAQATEAEKLMIELLDDSETAAIARQQPSTAPDGAVPPTGALPTPPFRPRTTYICAYVHPDRSTLLHEWAHARFYLCGIYRSLCESLYSDLDDTSRRIVEKELSLRNYKANVYVDEWQAYCVESPMEFGKKSMRVMTDPHRILKKAVGLPPGW
;
A
#
# COMPACT_ATOMS: atom_id res chain seq x y z
N MET A 1 -12.11 45.49 -11.28
CA MET A 1 -13.44 44.87 -11.31
C MET A 1 -13.47 44.00 -12.55
N PRO A 2 -13.36 42.68 -12.38
CA PRO A 2 -14.58 41.88 -12.20
C PRO A 2 -14.53 40.83 -11.08
N ASP A 3 -15.67 40.73 -10.40
CA ASP A 3 -16.44 39.54 -10.01
C ASP A 3 -15.78 38.39 -9.24
N ASN A 4 -15.78 38.62 -7.92
CA ASN A 4 -15.84 37.60 -6.87
C ASN A 4 -17.17 36.83 -6.97
N VAL A 5 -17.09 35.51 -7.18
CA VAL A 5 -18.19 34.59 -6.89
C VAL A 5 -17.73 33.66 -5.78
N VAL A 6 -18.12 34.03 -4.55
CA VAL A 6 -18.04 33.19 -3.35
C VAL A 6 -19.33 32.39 -3.29
N GLU A 7 -19.27 31.11 -3.67
CA GLU A 7 -20.42 30.20 -3.50
C GLU A 7 -20.33 29.43 -2.17
N SER A 8 -21.07 29.99 -1.23
CA SER A 8 -21.71 29.42 -0.04
C SER A 8 -21.83 27.88 0.00
N VAL A 9 -21.00 27.22 0.82
CA VAL A 9 -21.23 25.84 1.26
C VAL A 9 -22.18 25.89 2.45
N LYS A 10 -23.43 25.52 2.19
CA LYS A 10 -24.49 25.40 3.20
C LYS A 10 -24.13 24.32 4.23
N HIS A 11 -24.23 24.71 5.49
CA HIS A 11 -24.29 23.86 6.68
C HIS A 11 -25.27 22.70 6.48
N LEU A 12 -24.76 21.47 6.57
CA LEU A 12 -25.56 20.29 6.91
C LEU A 12 -25.49 20.10 8.43
N SER A 13 -26.54 20.55 9.11
CA SER A 13 -26.84 20.20 10.50
C SER A 13 -27.13 18.70 10.59
N ILE A 14 -26.25 17.95 11.26
CA ILE A 14 -26.55 16.61 11.74
C ILE A 14 -27.00 16.77 13.19
N GLY A 15 -28.31 16.82 13.39
CA GLY A 15 -28.93 16.55 14.68
C GLY A 15 -29.37 15.10 14.70
N ASN A 16 -28.81 14.30 15.60
CA ASN A 16 -29.60 13.31 16.29
C ASN A 16 -28.94 12.94 17.62
N GLU A 17 -29.62 13.37 18.67
CA GLU A 17 -29.40 13.00 20.05
C GLU A 17 -29.79 11.52 20.23
N HIS A 18 -28.89 10.71 20.78
CA HIS A 18 -29.27 9.48 21.46
C HIS A 18 -28.55 9.41 22.80
N ALA A 19 -29.36 9.39 23.85
CA ALA A 19 -28.97 9.30 25.23
C ALA A 19 -28.35 7.92 25.56
N PRO A 20 -27.51 7.84 26.61
CA PRO A 20 -26.88 6.59 27.03
C PRO A 20 -27.85 5.75 27.87
N ASP A 21 -28.11 4.52 27.42
CA ASP A 21 -28.85 3.54 28.21
C ASP A 21 -27.87 2.73 29.09
N THR A 22 -28.06 2.85 30.40
CA THR A 22 -27.33 2.16 31.45
C THR A 22 -28.00 0.83 31.76
N GLY A 23 -27.34 -0.30 31.53
CA GLY A 23 -27.94 -1.61 31.81
C GLY A 23 -26.95 -2.76 31.95
N THR A 24 -26.43 -2.93 33.17
CA THR A 24 -26.15 -4.20 33.88
C THR A 24 -25.67 -5.45 33.13
N SER A 25 -24.48 -5.92 33.54
CA SER A 25 -23.96 -7.28 33.35
C SER A 25 -24.88 -8.38 33.90
N PRO A 26 -24.77 -9.59 33.35
CA PRO A 26 -24.47 -10.71 34.24
C PRO A 26 -23.37 -11.64 33.70
N THR A 27 -22.50 -12.00 34.64
CA THR A 27 -21.58 -13.13 34.65
C THR A 27 -22.30 -14.45 34.37
N THR A 28 -21.86 -15.19 33.35
CA THR A 28 -21.98 -16.66 33.34
C THR A 28 -20.96 -17.29 32.39
N ALA A 29 -19.94 -17.92 32.96
CA ALA A 29 -19.27 -19.10 32.38
C ALA A 29 -19.90 -20.33 33.08
N PRO A 30 -20.02 -21.52 32.45
CA PRO A 30 -18.84 -22.34 32.18
C PRO A 30 -18.91 -23.33 30.98
N LEU A 31 -17.76 -23.96 30.72
CA LEU A 31 -17.54 -25.33 30.21
C LEU A 31 -18.26 -25.81 28.93
N ALA A 32 -17.49 -26.00 27.86
CA ALA A 32 -17.42 -27.28 27.13
C ALA A 32 -16.23 -27.27 26.15
N ALA A 33 -15.15 -27.95 26.52
CA ALA A 33 -14.06 -28.31 25.62
C ALA A 33 -14.51 -29.46 24.71
N ALA A 34 -14.98 -29.14 23.51
CA ALA A 34 -15.16 -30.13 22.45
C ALA A 34 -13.86 -30.22 21.62
N GLY A 35 -13.16 -31.34 21.76
CA GLY A 35 -11.97 -31.65 20.99
C GLY A 35 -12.25 -31.62 19.48
N ARG A 36 -11.71 -30.62 18.79
CA ARG A 36 -11.64 -30.60 17.33
C ARG A 36 -10.63 -31.66 16.88
N ILE A 37 -11.15 -32.71 16.28
CA ILE A 37 -10.38 -33.69 15.50
C ILE A 37 -9.62 -32.91 14.40
N PRO A 38 -8.30 -33.12 14.21
CA PRO A 38 -7.55 -32.48 13.15
C PRO A 38 -8.14 -32.89 11.79
N GLN A 39 -8.67 -31.91 11.06
CA GLN A 39 -9.06 -32.09 9.67
C GLN A 39 -7.81 -32.48 8.88
N LYS A 40 -7.84 -33.67 8.27
CA LYS A 40 -6.82 -34.13 7.32
C LYS A 40 -6.57 -33.02 6.31
N ALA A 41 -5.33 -32.54 6.24
CA ALA A 41 -4.88 -31.63 5.20
C ALA A 41 -5.29 -32.20 3.84
N GLN A 42 -6.21 -31.52 3.15
CA GLN A 42 -6.51 -31.83 1.76
C GLN A 42 -5.26 -31.48 0.96
N ILE A 43 -4.56 -32.52 0.51
CA ILE A 43 -3.51 -32.39 -0.48
C ILE A 43 -4.21 -31.91 -1.76
N ASP A 44 -4.05 -30.62 -2.06
CA ASP A 44 -4.59 -30.01 -3.27
C ASP A 44 -4.09 -30.78 -4.48
N LYS A 45 -5.03 -31.42 -5.19
CA LYS A 45 -4.72 -32.13 -6.43
C LYS A 45 -4.14 -31.13 -7.43
N PRO A 46 -3.09 -31.50 -8.19
CA PRO A 46 -2.48 -30.61 -9.16
C PRO A 46 -3.54 -30.11 -10.15
N LYS A 47 -3.78 -28.80 -10.16
CA LYS A 47 -4.75 -28.15 -11.05
C LYS A 47 -4.34 -28.45 -12.49
N LYS A 48 -5.26 -29.03 -13.27
CA LYS A 48 -5.04 -29.32 -14.70
C LYS A 48 -4.60 -28.04 -15.42
N PRO A 49 -3.66 -28.13 -16.38
CA PRO A 49 -3.20 -26.97 -17.11
C PRO A 49 -4.37 -26.26 -17.83
N PRO A 50 -4.35 -24.93 -17.93
CA PRO A 50 -5.40 -24.16 -18.57
C PRO A 50 -5.56 -24.58 -20.03
N LYS A 51 -6.82 -24.63 -20.51
CA LYS A 51 -7.12 -25.02 -21.90
C LYS A 51 -6.39 -24.07 -22.88
N PRO A 52 -5.76 -24.60 -23.95
CA PRO A 52 -5.15 -23.78 -25.00
C PRO A 52 -6.12 -22.73 -25.53
N GLY A 53 -5.67 -21.48 -25.66
CA GLY A 53 -6.48 -20.36 -26.15
C GLY A 53 -7.37 -19.65 -25.11
N SER A 54 -7.45 -20.15 -23.87
CA SER A 54 -8.11 -19.41 -22.79
C SER A 54 -7.33 -18.14 -22.43
N LYS A 55 -8.01 -17.11 -21.90
CA LYS A 55 -7.35 -15.89 -21.38
C LYS A 55 -6.21 -16.23 -20.41
N ALA A 56 -6.42 -17.23 -19.54
CA ALA A 56 -5.40 -17.71 -18.61
C ALA A 56 -4.18 -18.31 -19.33
N ALA A 57 -4.38 -19.08 -20.41
CA ALA A 57 -3.29 -19.64 -21.21
C ALA A 57 -2.53 -18.56 -22.01
N ILE A 58 -3.24 -17.57 -22.54
CA ILE A 58 -2.62 -16.42 -23.24
C ILE A 58 -1.77 -15.61 -22.26
N LEU A 59 -2.30 -15.31 -21.08
CA LEU A 59 -1.59 -14.60 -20.02
C LEU A 59 -0.33 -15.37 -19.59
N LEU A 60 -0.45 -16.68 -19.38
CA LEU A 60 0.68 -17.54 -19.01
C LEU A 60 1.76 -17.58 -20.11
N LYS A 61 1.37 -17.62 -21.39
CA LYS A 61 2.31 -17.61 -22.52
C LYS A 61 3.06 -16.28 -22.63
N GLN A 62 2.35 -15.16 -22.48
CA GLN A 62 2.97 -13.82 -22.44
C GLN A 62 3.96 -13.72 -21.26
N GLN A 63 3.62 -14.27 -20.09
CA GLN A 63 4.51 -14.32 -18.93
C GLN A 63 5.77 -15.15 -19.19
N GLN A 64 5.64 -16.34 -19.80
CA GLN A 64 6.79 -17.19 -20.12
C GLN A 64 7.73 -16.55 -21.16
N GLN A 65 7.19 -15.80 -22.13
CA GLN A 65 8.02 -15.05 -23.08
C GLN A 65 8.78 -13.92 -22.38
N ALA A 66 8.14 -13.18 -21.47
CA ALA A 66 8.80 -12.11 -20.72
C ALA A 66 9.95 -12.63 -19.82
N LEU A 67 9.82 -13.83 -19.26
CA LEU A 67 10.87 -14.47 -18.46
C LEU A 67 12.07 -14.90 -19.32
N LYS A 68 11.84 -15.36 -20.55
CA LYS A 68 12.91 -15.81 -21.46
C LYS A 68 13.70 -14.67 -22.10
N SER A 69 13.11 -13.48 -22.20
CA SER A 69 13.73 -12.32 -22.84
C SER A 69 14.48 -11.41 -21.87
N ALA A 70 14.55 -11.73 -20.58
CA ALA A 70 15.24 -10.90 -19.60
C ALA A 70 16.77 -11.08 -19.74
N PRO A 71 17.53 -10.04 -20.13
CA PRO A 71 18.98 -10.13 -20.19
C PRO A 71 19.54 -10.38 -18.78
N SER A 72 20.39 -11.39 -18.65
CA SER A 72 20.91 -11.89 -17.37
C SER A 72 21.90 -10.95 -16.67
N ASP A 73 22.40 -9.92 -17.35
CA ASP A 73 23.43 -9.00 -16.84
C ASP A 73 22.99 -7.54 -16.82
N THR A 74 21.74 -7.25 -16.45
CA THR A 74 21.37 -5.84 -16.25
C THR A 74 21.97 -5.32 -14.96
N VAL A 75 22.96 -4.45 -15.09
CA VAL A 75 23.50 -3.61 -14.01
C VAL A 75 22.36 -2.95 -13.25
N PHE A 76 22.35 -3.08 -11.93
CA PHE A 76 21.40 -2.40 -11.07
C PHE A 76 21.56 -0.88 -11.19
N ILE A 77 20.46 -0.18 -11.49
CA ILE A 77 20.43 1.27 -11.53
C ILE A 77 19.61 1.77 -10.34
N PRO A 78 20.19 2.54 -9.40
CA PRO A 78 19.46 3.10 -8.28
C PRO A 78 18.24 3.93 -8.72
N PRO A 79 17.13 3.90 -7.97
CA PRO A 79 15.94 4.66 -8.31
C PRO A 79 16.14 6.17 -8.09
N ILE A 80 15.37 6.97 -8.82
CA ILE A 80 15.19 8.39 -8.47
C ILE A 80 14.25 8.44 -7.26
N LYS A 81 14.62 9.22 -6.25
CA LYS A 81 13.90 9.33 -4.98
C LYS A 81 13.13 10.64 -4.91
N THR A 82 11.86 10.56 -4.56
CA THR A 82 11.03 11.74 -4.23
C THR A 82 10.37 11.49 -2.89
N PHE A 83 10.54 12.40 -1.94
CA PHE A 83 9.95 12.28 -0.62
C PHE A 83 8.86 13.32 -0.43
N ASP A 84 7.67 12.87 -0.03
CA ASP A 84 6.59 13.75 0.36
C ASP A 84 6.60 13.98 1.87
N ALA A 85 6.98 15.18 2.28
CA ALA A 85 7.05 15.53 3.70
C ALA A 85 5.68 15.64 4.36
N GLU A 86 4.61 15.89 3.61
CA GLU A 86 3.25 16.00 4.16
C GLU A 86 2.69 14.62 4.53
N THR A 87 2.87 13.64 3.65
CA THR A 87 2.33 12.29 3.86
C THR A 87 3.34 11.30 4.45
N GLY A 88 4.64 11.61 4.40
CA GLY A 88 5.70 10.68 4.80
C GLY A 88 5.94 9.55 3.79
N VAL A 89 5.52 9.71 2.53
CA VAL A 89 5.68 8.69 1.48
C VAL A 89 7.00 8.89 0.74
N LEU A 90 7.79 7.82 0.63
CA LEU A 90 8.97 7.76 -0.24
C LEU A 90 8.60 7.10 -1.58
N ILE A 91 8.74 7.86 -2.65
CA ILE A 91 8.53 7.40 -4.03
C ILE A 91 9.87 7.03 -4.67
N LEU A 92 9.96 5.81 -5.18
CA LEU A 92 11.14 5.25 -5.84
C LEU A 92 10.83 4.98 -7.32
N ALA A 93 11.35 5.82 -8.21
CA ALA A 93 11.18 5.68 -9.66
C ALA A 93 12.37 4.89 -10.27
N PHE A 94 12.15 3.62 -10.57
CA PHE A 94 13.14 2.74 -11.19
C PHE A 94 13.14 2.91 -12.70
N ARG A 95 14.33 2.82 -13.33
CA ARG A 95 14.43 2.90 -14.80
C ARG A 95 13.94 1.65 -15.53
N ASN A 96 13.96 0.49 -14.86
CA ASN A 96 13.56 -0.78 -15.45
C ASN A 96 13.07 -1.76 -14.37
N SER A 97 12.30 -2.76 -14.80
CA SER A 97 11.72 -3.79 -13.92
C SER A 97 12.77 -4.68 -13.24
N ASN A 98 13.94 -4.86 -13.86
CA ASN A 98 15.01 -5.68 -13.27
C ASN A 98 15.60 -5.01 -12.04
N SER A 99 15.82 -3.69 -12.08
CA SER A 99 16.32 -2.93 -10.92
C SER A 99 15.28 -2.89 -9.80
N LEU A 100 14.00 -2.69 -10.15
CA LEU A 100 12.90 -2.78 -9.17
C LEU A 100 12.86 -4.16 -8.50
N ARG A 101 12.92 -5.24 -9.30
CA ARG A 101 12.91 -6.61 -8.79
C ARG A 101 14.15 -6.93 -7.95
N ALA A 102 15.32 -6.49 -8.38
CA ALA A 102 16.56 -6.71 -7.64
C ALA A 102 16.55 -6.02 -6.28
N ALA A 103 15.98 -4.81 -6.19
CA ALA A 103 15.92 -4.03 -4.98
C ALA A 103 14.78 -4.45 -4.02
N LEU A 104 13.58 -4.67 -4.54
CA LEU A 104 12.36 -4.80 -3.74
C LEU A 104 11.56 -6.08 -4.00
N GLY A 105 12.05 -6.97 -4.86
CA GLY A 105 11.33 -8.19 -5.21
C GLY A 105 11.13 -9.14 -4.03
N ARG A 106 12.18 -9.40 -3.25
CA ARG A 106 12.07 -10.27 -2.06
C ARG A 106 11.29 -9.62 -0.91
N PRO A 107 11.55 -8.36 -0.52
CA PRO A 107 10.73 -7.68 0.49
C PRO A 107 9.24 -7.67 0.16
N HIS A 108 8.90 -7.42 -1.11
CA HIS A 108 7.51 -7.42 -1.55
C HIS A 108 6.85 -8.80 -1.48
N VAL A 109 7.56 -9.87 -1.90
CA VAL A 109 7.03 -11.25 -1.81
C VAL A 109 6.75 -11.64 -0.35
N ASP A 110 7.63 -11.23 0.55
CA ASP A 110 7.45 -11.42 1.99
C ASP A 110 6.20 -10.68 2.51
N TYR A 111 6.00 -9.43 2.08
CA TYR A 111 4.83 -8.61 2.41
C TYR A 111 3.50 -9.23 1.93
N GLU A 112 3.41 -9.57 0.65
CA GLU A 112 2.18 -10.11 0.05
C GLU A 112 1.89 -11.58 0.48
N GLY A 113 2.92 -12.27 0.97
CA GLY A 113 2.88 -13.70 1.27
C GLY A 113 2.77 -14.56 0.01
N GLY A 114 3.34 -14.13 -1.12
CA GLY A 114 3.28 -14.86 -2.38
C GLY A 114 4.05 -14.20 -3.52
N THR A 115 4.40 -15.00 -4.53
CA THR A 115 5.05 -14.48 -5.74
C THR A 115 4.00 -13.91 -6.69
N LEU A 116 4.16 -12.65 -7.10
CA LEU A 116 3.31 -12.06 -8.14
C LEU A 116 3.43 -12.81 -9.46
N LYS A 117 2.29 -13.01 -10.13
CA LYS A 117 2.24 -13.57 -11.49
C LYS A 117 2.48 -12.48 -12.53
N GLY A 118 3.73 -12.27 -12.93
CA GLY A 118 4.06 -11.37 -14.04
C GLY A 118 5.31 -10.51 -13.82
N PRO A 119 5.57 -9.54 -14.72
CA PRO A 119 6.61 -8.55 -14.51
C PRO A 119 6.24 -7.64 -13.33
N LEU A 120 7.19 -7.41 -12.42
CA LEU A 120 7.03 -6.45 -11.33
C LEU A 120 7.09 -5.05 -11.93
N LYS A 121 5.97 -4.33 -11.89
CA LYS A 121 5.87 -2.96 -12.43
C LYS A 121 5.84 -1.90 -11.35
N GLY A 122 5.22 -2.23 -10.22
CA GLY A 122 5.20 -1.42 -9.02
C GLY A 122 5.07 -2.31 -7.79
N VAL A 123 5.44 -1.74 -6.64
CA VAL A 123 5.24 -2.32 -5.33
C VAL A 123 4.97 -1.21 -4.34
N ASN A 124 4.25 -1.54 -3.29
CA ASN A 124 4.02 -0.67 -2.16
C ASN A 124 3.98 -1.47 -0.86
N PHE A 125 4.45 -0.85 0.22
CA PHE A 125 4.32 -1.40 1.57
C PHE A 125 4.72 -0.36 2.63
N PRO A 126 4.25 -0.53 3.88
CA PRO A 126 4.73 0.24 5.03
C PRO A 126 6.24 0.09 5.22
N THR A 127 6.93 1.17 5.59
CA THR A 127 8.39 1.17 5.78
C THR A 127 8.84 0.20 6.87
N GLU A 128 8.02 0.04 7.91
CA GLU A 128 8.23 -0.94 8.98
C GLU A 128 8.32 -2.39 8.49
N HIS A 129 7.70 -2.71 7.35
CA HIS A 129 7.82 -4.04 6.75
C HIS A 129 9.24 -4.27 6.21
N LEU A 130 9.78 -3.29 5.47
CA LEU A 130 11.15 -3.38 4.94
C LEU A 130 12.19 -3.41 6.06
N ALA A 131 11.96 -2.65 7.14
CA ALA A 131 12.83 -2.68 8.32
C ALA A 131 12.82 -4.07 9.01
N LYS A 132 11.64 -4.69 9.17
CA LYS A 132 11.53 -6.06 9.70
C LYS A 132 12.21 -7.08 8.79
N TRP A 133 12.00 -6.97 7.49
CA TRP A 133 12.64 -7.84 6.49
C TRP A 133 14.16 -7.72 6.53
N ALA A 134 14.70 -6.51 6.71
CA ALA A 134 16.13 -6.25 6.84
C ALA A 134 16.77 -6.92 8.06
N GLN A 135 15.99 -7.13 9.13
CA GLN A 135 16.44 -7.77 10.38
C GLN A 135 16.36 -9.29 10.34
N ASP A 136 15.69 -9.89 9.34
CA ASP A 136 15.58 -11.34 9.23
C ASP A 136 16.97 -11.96 9.01
N PRO A 137 17.39 -12.97 9.81
CA PRO A 137 18.66 -13.67 9.61
C PRO A 137 18.85 -14.27 8.20
N LEU A 138 17.77 -14.60 7.50
CA LEU A 138 17.80 -15.06 6.10
C LEU A 138 18.22 -13.94 5.13
N THR A 139 18.14 -12.69 5.57
CA THR A 139 18.59 -11.49 4.85
C THR A 139 20.11 -11.28 4.94
N ALA A 140 20.86 -12.15 5.63
CA ALA A 140 22.34 -12.18 5.55
C ALA A 140 22.86 -12.35 4.11
N GLN A 141 22.00 -12.80 3.18
CA GLN A 141 22.25 -12.90 1.74
C GLN A 141 21.56 -11.77 0.95
N ALA A 142 21.38 -10.59 1.54
CA ALA A 142 20.91 -9.41 0.84
C ALA A 142 21.86 -9.08 -0.33
N THR A 143 21.29 -8.84 -1.51
CA THR A 143 22.03 -8.32 -2.66
C THR A 143 22.43 -6.87 -2.40
N GLU A 144 23.42 -6.36 -3.15
CA GLU A 144 23.82 -4.96 -3.04
C GLU A 144 22.66 -3.99 -3.33
N ALA A 145 21.73 -4.37 -4.22
CA ALA A 145 20.53 -3.58 -4.50
C ALA A 145 19.61 -3.47 -3.28
N GLU A 146 19.42 -4.56 -2.53
CA GLU A 146 18.60 -4.57 -1.31
C GLU A 146 19.29 -3.86 -0.16
N LYS A 147 20.61 -4.03 0.02
CA LYS A 147 21.38 -3.29 1.02
C LYS A 147 21.24 -1.79 0.81
N LEU A 148 21.32 -1.32 -0.44
CA LEU A 148 21.09 0.07 -0.76
C LEU A 148 19.67 0.52 -0.37
N MET A 149 18.64 -0.32 -0.54
CA MET A 149 17.28 0.02 -0.08
C MET A 149 17.17 0.09 1.45
N ILE A 150 17.90 -0.76 2.17
CA ILE A 150 17.95 -0.74 3.64
C ILE A 150 18.64 0.54 4.12
N GLU A 151 19.78 0.90 3.53
CA GLU A 151 20.51 2.14 3.86
C GLU A 151 19.65 3.40 3.64
N LEU A 152 18.75 3.39 2.65
CA LEU A 152 17.80 4.49 2.44
C LEU A 152 16.82 4.68 3.61
N LEU A 153 16.57 3.63 4.41
CA LEU A 153 15.77 3.73 5.63
C LEU A 153 16.57 4.36 6.77
N ASP A 154 17.85 4.01 6.88
CA ASP A 154 18.72 4.46 7.97
C ASP A 154 19.04 5.96 7.87
N ASP A 155 19.09 6.53 6.66
CA ASP A 155 19.18 7.99 6.48
C ASP A 155 17.98 8.73 7.11
N SER A 156 16.84 8.04 7.28
CA SER A 156 15.65 8.58 7.95
C SER A 156 15.67 8.37 9.48
N GLU A 157 16.34 7.33 10.00
CA GLU A 157 16.31 6.96 11.43
C GLU A 157 17.58 7.34 12.23
N THR A 158 18.78 7.20 11.65
CA THR A 158 20.06 7.32 12.38
C THR A 158 20.32 8.73 12.92
N ALA A 159 19.66 9.75 12.38
CA ALA A 159 19.73 11.10 12.92
C ALA A 159 18.92 11.33 14.21
N ALA A 160 17.96 10.46 14.53
CA ALA A 160 17.07 10.62 15.67
C ALA A 160 17.62 10.00 16.97
N ILE A 161 18.30 8.85 16.88
CA ILE A 161 18.74 8.09 18.06
C ILE A 161 20.05 8.64 18.66
N ALA A 162 20.95 9.20 17.84
CA ALA A 162 22.24 9.73 18.29
C ALA A 162 22.15 10.99 19.19
N ARG A 163 20.94 11.49 19.51
CA ARG A 163 20.73 12.72 20.30
C ARG A 163 20.11 12.50 21.68
N GLN A 164 19.83 11.27 22.08
CA GLN A 164 19.44 10.93 23.47
C GLN A 164 20.64 10.48 24.33
N GLN A 165 21.85 10.99 24.06
CA GLN A 165 22.92 10.83 25.04
C GLN A 165 22.62 11.71 26.27
N PRO A 166 22.50 11.13 27.47
CA PRO A 166 22.32 11.90 28.69
C PRO A 166 23.55 12.78 28.91
N SER A 167 23.36 14.10 28.84
CA SER A 167 24.40 15.08 29.15
C SER A 167 24.75 14.95 30.64
N THR A 168 25.89 14.34 30.94
CA THR A 168 26.49 14.32 32.28
C THR A 168 27.22 15.65 32.53
N ALA A 169 26.49 16.76 32.46
CA ALA A 169 27.04 18.04 32.87
C ALA A 169 26.93 18.17 34.40
N PRO A 170 28.03 18.50 35.11
CA PRO A 170 28.00 18.69 36.55
C PRO A 170 27.17 19.91 36.96
N ASP A 171 26.37 19.73 38.01
CA ASP A 171 25.52 20.73 38.66
C ASP A 171 26.31 21.99 39.04
N GLY A 172 25.88 23.17 38.58
CA GLY A 172 26.38 24.42 39.15
C GLY A 172 26.13 25.71 38.37
N ALA A 173 25.74 25.68 37.10
CA ALA A 173 25.53 26.90 36.32
C ALA A 173 24.05 27.12 36.00
N VAL A 174 23.47 28.19 36.57
CA VAL A 174 22.14 28.70 36.20
C VAL A 174 22.16 29.09 34.72
N PRO A 175 21.44 28.39 33.82
CA PRO A 175 21.44 28.75 32.41
C PRO A 175 20.59 30.01 32.19
N PRO A 176 21.03 30.94 31.32
CA PRO A 176 20.21 32.06 30.90
C PRO A 176 18.94 31.53 30.22
N THR A 177 17.81 32.21 30.44
CA THR A 177 16.47 31.96 29.90
C THR A 177 16.39 32.18 28.37
N GLY A 178 17.35 31.64 27.63
CA GLY A 178 17.34 31.57 26.18
C GLY A 178 16.49 30.40 25.74
N ALA A 179 15.48 30.68 24.90
CA ALA A 179 14.60 29.68 24.32
C ALA A 179 15.41 28.50 23.78
N LEU A 180 15.19 27.32 24.36
CA LEU A 180 15.77 26.07 23.88
C LEU A 180 15.48 25.95 22.38
N PRO A 181 16.50 25.82 21.51
CA PRO A 181 16.28 25.67 20.08
C PRO A 181 15.42 24.43 19.87
N THR A 182 14.19 24.62 19.40
CA THR A 182 13.30 23.52 19.06
C THR A 182 14.01 22.70 17.98
N PRO A 183 14.26 21.40 18.21
CA PRO A 183 14.97 20.59 17.23
C PRO A 183 14.20 20.61 15.91
N PRO A 184 14.88 20.71 14.76
CA PRO A 184 14.22 20.71 13.47
C PRO A 184 13.42 19.40 13.32
N PHE A 185 12.12 19.53 13.04
CA PHE A 185 11.24 18.41 12.73
C PHE A 185 11.78 17.71 11.48
N ARG A 186 12.12 16.42 11.60
CA ARG A 186 12.51 15.59 10.47
C ARG A 186 11.34 14.69 10.10
N PRO A 187 10.73 14.86 8.93
CA PRO A 187 9.64 14.01 8.49
C PRO A 187 10.16 12.57 8.31
N ARG A 188 9.45 11.59 8.90
CA ARG A 188 9.82 10.17 8.86
C ARG A 188 9.14 9.49 7.68
N THR A 189 9.89 8.65 6.97
CA THR A 189 9.32 7.77 5.94
C THR A 189 8.43 6.72 6.61
N THR A 190 7.15 6.73 6.24
CA THR A 190 6.12 5.85 6.79
C THR A 190 5.67 4.80 5.77
N TYR A 191 5.75 5.13 4.48
CA TYR A 191 5.29 4.28 3.39
C TYR A 191 6.21 4.38 2.18
N ILE A 192 6.34 3.29 1.43
CA ILE A 192 7.15 3.23 0.21
C ILE A 192 6.23 2.95 -0.98
N CYS A 193 6.34 3.75 -2.02
CA CYS A 193 5.77 3.48 -3.34
C CYS A 193 6.92 3.34 -4.34
N ALA A 194 6.99 2.25 -5.07
CA ALA A 194 8.01 2.04 -6.08
C ALA A 194 7.39 1.63 -7.41
N TYR A 195 7.90 2.16 -8.52
CA TYR A 195 7.36 1.89 -9.85
C TYR A 195 8.45 1.98 -10.93
N VAL A 196 8.15 1.49 -12.13
CA VAL A 196 9.02 1.64 -13.31
C VAL A 196 8.66 2.92 -14.08
N HIS A 197 9.57 3.89 -14.14
CA HIS A 197 9.42 5.11 -14.95
C HIS A 197 9.37 4.78 -16.46
N PRO A 198 8.51 5.41 -17.28
CA PRO A 198 7.57 6.52 -16.99
C PRO A 198 6.13 6.06 -16.69
N ASP A 199 5.91 4.87 -16.13
CA ASP A 199 4.56 4.32 -15.95
C ASP A 199 3.76 5.06 -14.87
N ARG A 200 3.12 6.16 -15.30
CA ARG A 200 2.27 7.03 -14.49
C ARG A 200 1.02 6.31 -13.97
N SER A 201 0.52 5.30 -14.68
CA SER A 201 -0.65 4.52 -14.23
C SER A 201 -0.27 3.69 -13.00
N THR A 202 0.85 2.97 -13.10
CA THR A 202 1.38 2.21 -11.96
C THR A 202 1.71 3.12 -10.78
N LEU A 203 2.34 4.29 -11.00
CA LEU A 203 2.57 5.24 -9.90
C LEU A 203 1.25 5.69 -9.23
N LEU A 204 0.19 5.92 -9.99
CA LEU A 204 -1.13 6.23 -9.43
C LEU A 204 -1.64 5.13 -8.51
N HIS A 205 -1.48 3.89 -8.97
CA HIS A 205 -1.94 2.69 -8.29
C HIS A 205 -1.24 2.55 -6.94
N GLU A 206 0.10 2.58 -6.95
CA GLU A 206 0.90 2.47 -5.72
C GLU A 206 0.63 3.63 -4.75
N TRP A 207 0.38 4.83 -5.28
CA TRP A 207 0.00 5.99 -4.47
C TRP A 207 -1.38 5.85 -3.84
N ALA A 208 -2.34 5.31 -4.57
CA ALA A 208 -3.68 5.06 -4.06
C ALA A 208 -3.65 4.13 -2.85
N HIS A 209 -2.82 3.08 -2.89
CA HIS A 209 -2.56 2.23 -1.72
C HIS A 209 -1.97 3.00 -0.54
N ALA A 210 -0.95 3.84 -0.79
CA ALA A 210 -0.37 4.68 0.27
C ALA A 210 -1.42 5.60 0.93
N ARG A 211 -2.28 6.22 0.12
CA ARG A 211 -3.38 7.06 0.63
C ARG A 211 -4.39 6.26 1.43
N PHE A 212 -4.75 5.06 0.97
CA PHE A 212 -5.64 4.14 1.70
C PHE A 212 -5.04 3.70 3.04
N TYR A 213 -3.72 3.49 3.11
CA TYR A 213 -3.01 3.15 4.34
C TYR A 213 -2.86 4.32 5.32
N LEU A 214 -2.54 5.52 4.82
CA LEU A 214 -2.17 6.66 5.67
C LEU A 214 -3.33 7.56 6.06
N CYS A 215 -4.38 7.65 5.22
CA CYS A 215 -5.48 8.59 5.42
C CYS A 215 -6.78 7.86 5.79
N GLY A 216 -7.14 7.87 7.08
CA GLY A 216 -8.35 7.22 7.57
C GLY A 216 -9.65 7.73 6.91
N ILE A 217 -9.72 9.03 6.61
CA ILE A 217 -10.88 9.62 5.90
C ILE A 217 -11.01 9.06 4.49
N TYR A 218 -9.89 8.94 3.76
CA TYR A 218 -9.88 8.36 2.41
C TYR A 218 -10.26 6.88 2.45
N ARG A 219 -9.72 6.12 3.42
CA ARG A 219 -10.10 4.72 3.65
C ARG A 219 -11.61 4.55 3.85
N SER A 220 -12.20 5.31 4.77
CA SER A 220 -13.64 5.22 5.04
C SER A 220 -14.48 5.60 3.82
N LEU A 221 -14.02 6.55 2.99
CA LEU A 221 -14.66 6.86 1.72
C LEU A 221 -14.61 5.66 0.75
N CYS A 222 -13.46 5.01 0.60
CA CYS A 222 -13.31 3.80 -0.22
C CYS A 222 -14.22 2.68 0.28
N GLU A 223 -14.26 2.41 1.58
CA GLU A 223 -15.11 1.39 2.20
C GLU A 223 -16.60 1.67 1.97
N SER A 224 -17.04 2.93 2.09
CA SER A 224 -18.41 3.35 1.80
C SER A 224 -18.76 3.11 0.34
N LEU A 225 -17.95 3.64 -0.60
CA LEU A 225 -18.23 3.50 -2.03
C LEU A 225 -18.21 2.03 -2.49
N TYR A 226 -17.34 1.21 -1.92
CA TYR A 226 -17.32 -0.23 -2.17
C TYR A 226 -18.58 -0.92 -1.62
N SER A 227 -19.03 -0.50 -0.42
CA SER A 227 -20.24 -1.01 0.22
C SER A 227 -21.53 -0.58 -0.48
N ASP A 228 -21.50 0.53 -1.20
CA ASP A 228 -22.62 1.04 -2.00
C ASP A 228 -22.73 0.39 -3.38
N LEU A 229 -21.75 -0.43 -3.79
CA LEU A 229 -21.85 -1.22 -5.03
C LEU A 229 -22.99 -2.22 -4.93
N ASP A 230 -23.80 -2.29 -6.00
CA ASP A 230 -24.80 -3.33 -6.16
C ASP A 230 -24.16 -4.73 -6.18
N ASP A 231 -24.92 -5.74 -5.75
CA ASP A 231 -24.45 -7.13 -5.64
C ASP A 231 -23.84 -7.67 -6.93
N THR A 232 -24.37 -7.27 -8.09
CA THR A 232 -23.87 -7.76 -9.39
C THR A 232 -22.50 -7.18 -9.67
N SER A 233 -22.33 -5.87 -9.48
CA SER A 233 -21.07 -5.17 -9.69
C SER A 233 -19.99 -5.60 -8.70
N ARG A 234 -20.34 -5.77 -7.41
CA ARG A 234 -19.42 -6.28 -6.39
C ARG A 234 -18.90 -7.66 -6.74
N ARG A 235 -19.78 -8.60 -7.12
CA ARG A 235 -19.38 -9.95 -7.54
C ARG A 235 -18.45 -9.96 -8.76
N ILE A 236 -18.61 -9.01 -9.69
CA ILE A 236 -17.70 -8.85 -10.83
C ILE A 236 -16.32 -8.43 -10.35
N VAL A 237 -16.24 -7.41 -9.49
CA VAL A 237 -14.97 -6.93 -8.91
C VAL A 237 -14.26 -8.04 -8.14
N GLU A 238 -14.95 -8.67 -7.19
CA GLU A 238 -14.38 -9.74 -6.36
C GLU A 238 -13.89 -10.92 -7.19
N LYS A 239 -14.65 -11.29 -8.24
CA LYS A 239 -14.23 -12.35 -9.17
C LYS A 239 -12.96 -11.97 -9.92
N GLU A 240 -12.87 -10.75 -10.45
CA GLU A 240 -11.66 -10.29 -11.16
C GLU A 240 -10.45 -10.21 -10.21
N LEU A 241 -10.62 -9.70 -8.99
CA LEU A 241 -9.56 -9.66 -7.98
C LEU A 241 -9.12 -11.07 -7.53
N SER A 242 -10.08 -11.99 -7.36
CA SER A 242 -9.80 -13.40 -7.08
C SER A 242 -9.00 -14.07 -8.21
N LEU A 243 -9.32 -13.76 -9.48
CA LEU A 243 -8.55 -14.26 -10.64
C LEU A 243 -7.10 -13.73 -10.66
N ARG A 244 -6.86 -12.55 -10.09
CA ARG A 244 -5.52 -11.98 -9.85
C ARG A 244 -4.81 -12.55 -8.60
N ASN A 245 -5.50 -13.41 -7.85
CA ASN A 245 -5.07 -14.05 -6.60
C ASN A 245 -4.99 -13.11 -5.39
N TYR A 246 -5.71 -11.99 -5.41
CA TYR A 246 -5.88 -11.18 -4.22
C TYR A 246 -6.78 -11.91 -3.20
N LYS A 247 -6.48 -11.68 -1.91
CA LYS A 247 -7.26 -12.21 -0.80
C LYS A 247 -8.46 -11.30 -0.52
N ALA A 248 -9.57 -11.86 -0.03
CA ALA A 248 -10.79 -11.10 0.19
C ALA A 248 -10.63 -9.92 1.16
N ASN A 249 -9.72 -10.04 2.12
CA ASN A 249 -9.45 -8.98 3.11
C ASN A 249 -8.74 -7.75 2.52
N VAL A 250 -8.22 -7.80 1.29
CA VAL A 250 -7.61 -6.65 0.60
C VAL A 250 -8.46 -6.13 -0.56
N TYR A 251 -9.66 -6.67 -0.78
CA TYR A 251 -10.47 -6.31 -1.95
C TYR A 251 -10.84 -4.83 -2.04
N VAL A 252 -11.09 -4.16 -0.92
CA VAL A 252 -11.41 -2.72 -0.92
C VAL A 252 -10.19 -1.91 -1.38
N ASP A 253 -9.00 -2.25 -0.87
CA ASP A 253 -7.75 -1.56 -1.20
C ASP A 253 -7.36 -1.77 -2.67
N GLU A 254 -7.42 -3.01 -3.15
CA GLU A 254 -7.17 -3.32 -4.56
C GLU A 254 -8.20 -2.67 -5.48
N TRP A 255 -9.49 -2.76 -5.13
CA TRP A 255 -10.54 -2.16 -5.92
C TRP A 255 -10.36 -0.65 -6.07
N GLN A 256 -10.06 0.06 -4.97
CA GLN A 256 -9.91 1.52 -5.04
C GLN A 256 -8.70 1.92 -5.89
N ALA A 257 -7.58 1.21 -5.79
CA ALA A 257 -6.38 1.50 -6.58
C ALA A 257 -6.64 1.34 -8.09
N TYR A 258 -7.23 0.22 -8.50
CA TYR A 258 -7.64 -0.03 -9.88
C TYR A 258 -8.74 0.94 -10.37
N CYS A 259 -9.69 1.29 -9.49
CA CYS A 259 -10.75 2.22 -9.82
C CYS A 259 -10.19 3.62 -10.08
N VAL A 260 -9.21 4.08 -9.30
CA VAL A 260 -8.53 5.37 -9.50
C VAL A 260 -7.79 5.41 -10.84
N GLU A 261 -7.14 4.32 -11.25
CA GLU A 261 -6.49 4.22 -12.56
C GLU A 261 -7.48 4.37 -13.72
N SER A 262 -8.55 3.57 -13.71
CA SER A 262 -9.51 3.55 -14.80
C SER A 262 -10.88 2.97 -14.39
N PRO A 263 -12.00 3.59 -14.80
CA PRO A 263 -13.32 3.01 -14.58
C PRO A 263 -13.57 1.76 -15.44
N MET A 264 -12.69 1.45 -16.40
CA MET A 264 -12.82 0.30 -17.30
C MET A 264 -12.09 -0.96 -16.81
N GLU A 265 -11.38 -0.89 -15.69
CA GLU A 265 -10.49 -1.96 -15.23
C GLU A 265 -11.23 -3.27 -14.93
N PHE A 266 -12.49 -3.17 -14.49
CA PHE A 266 -13.38 -4.31 -14.24
C PHE A 266 -14.30 -4.64 -15.44
N GLY A 267 -13.94 -4.16 -16.63
CA GLY A 267 -14.61 -4.43 -17.90
C GLY A 267 -15.70 -3.43 -18.29
N LYS A 268 -16.10 -3.45 -19.57
CA LYS A 268 -17.07 -2.50 -20.14
C LYS A 268 -18.45 -2.51 -19.47
N LYS A 269 -18.86 -3.65 -18.90
CA LYS A 269 -20.16 -3.81 -18.25
C LYS A 269 -20.25 -3.07 -16.92
N SER A 270 -19.14 -3.00 -16.18
CA SER A 270 -19.06 -2.31 -14.88
C SER A 270 -18.70 -0.83 -15.03
N MET A 271 -18.19 -0.40 -16.18
CA MET A 271 -17.81 1.00 -16.42
C MET A 271 -18.88 2.03 -15.99
N ARG A 272 -20.17 1.77 -16.29
CA ARG A 272 -21.25 2.69 -15.92
C ARG A 272 -21.35 2.89 -14.40
N VAL A 273 -21.22 1.82 -13.61
CA VAL A 273 -21.28 1.89 -12.15
C VAL A 273 -19.96 2.36 -11.53
N MET A 274 -18.83 2.18 -12.23
CA MET A 274 -17.51 2.59 -11.76
C MET A 274 -17.17 4.05 -12.09
N THR A 275 -17.93 4.71 -12.97
CA THR A 275 -17.63 6.08 -13.40
C THR A 275 -17.71 7.08 -12.25
N ASP A 276 -18.74 6.99 -11.41
CA ASP A 276 -18.88 7.89 -10.26
C ASP A 276 -17.85 7.60 -9.16
N PRO A 277 -17.65 6.35 -8.70
CA PRO A 277 -16.56 6.01 -7.80
C PRO A 277 -15.18 6.47 -8.31
N HIS A 278 -14.86 6.23 -9.59
CA HIS A 278 -13.62 6.69 -10.20
C HIS A 278 -13.44 8.20 -10.07
N ARG A 279 -14.46 8.99 -10.43
CA ARG A 279 -14.41 10.45 -10.34
C ARG A 279 -14.20 10.94 -8.90
N ILE A 280 -14.90 10.34 -7.94
CA ILE A 280 -14.82 10.70 -6.53
C ILE A 280 -13.45 10.33 -5.97
N LEU A 281 -13.02 9.08 -6.15
CA LEU A 281 -11.76 8.56 -5.63
C LEU A 281 -10.57 9.27 -6.25
N LYS A 282 -10.55 9.49 -7.57
CA LYS A 282 -9.47 10.22 -8.26
C LYS A 282 -9.31 11.66 -7.77
N LYS A 283 -10.42 12.32 -7.40
CA LYS A 283 -10.36 13.64 -6.78
C LYS A 283 -9.83 13.57 -5.34
N ALA A 284 -10.27 12.59 -4.56
CA ALA A 284 -9.94 12.46 -3.15
C ALA A 284 -8.50 11.95 -2.90
N VAL A 285 -7.99 11.08 -3.76
CA VAL A 285 -6.63 10.51 -3.69
C VAL A 285 -5.56 11.55 -4.04
N GLY A 286 -5.90 12.53 -4.87
CA GLY A 286 -4.99 13.55 -5.37
C GLY A 286 -3.97 13.01 -6.37
N LEU A 287 -2.95 13.81 -6.67
CA LEU A 287 -1.82 13.39 -7.49
C LEU A 287 -0.59 13.16 -6.61
N PRO A 288 0.19 12.10 -6.87
CA PRO A 288 1.55 11.97 -6.36
C PRO A 288 2.40 13.23 -6.55
N PRO A 289 3.33 13.48 -5.62
CA PRO A 289 4.35 14.52 -5.77
C PRO A 289 5.10 14.41 -7.10
N GLY A 290 5.25 15.55 -7.79
CA GLY A 290 6.05 15.66 -9.01
C GLY A 290 5.41 15.12 -10.29
N TRP A 291 4.10 14.83 -10.28
CA TRP A 291 3.38 14.37 -11.47
C TRP A 291 3.12 15.47 -12.50
#